data_AF-A0A087E4G9-F1
#
_entry.id   AF-A0A087E4G9-F1
#
_cell.length_a   1.000
_cell.length_b   1.000
_cell.length_c   1.000
_cell.angle_alpha   90.00
_cell.angle_beta   90.00
_cell.angle_gamma   90.00
#
_symmetry.space_group_name_H-M   'P 1'
#
loop_
_entity.id
_entity.type
_entity.pdbx_description
1 polymer ?
#
loop_
_entity_poly.entity_id
_entity_poly.type
_entity_poly.pdbx_seq_one_letter_code
_entity_poly.pdbx_strand_id
1 'polypeptide(L)'
;MTKIARDIAERAAADIKRRFLLAECRKTKIAAELGVNRATIARWLNTKDPDLSVFLDMSNAVGADPIEVLSAAINESALADKENARSGNCGR
;
A
#
# COMPACT_ATOMS: atom_id res chain seq x y z
N MET A 1 -8.62 14.74 6.26
CA MET A 1 -7.85 13.55 6.67
C MET A 1 -6.70 14.00 7.55
N THR A 2 -6.47 13.31 8.66
CA THR A 2 -5.28 13.51 9.50
C THR A 2 -4.04 12.98 8.78
N LYS A 3 -2.88 13.61 9.00
CA LYS A 3 -1.61 13.24 8.36
C LYS A 3 -1.28 11.74 8.53
N ILE A 4 -1.53 11.21 9.73
CA ILE A 4 -1.31 9.81 10.10
C ILE A 4 -2.11 8.86 9.21
N ALA A 5 -3.39 9.16 8.96
CA ALA A 5 -4.24 8.31 8.13
C ALA A 5 -3.73 8.25 6.67
N ARG A 6 -3.24 9.37 6.14
CA ARG A 6 -2.62 9.40 4.80
C ARG A 6 -1.32 8.61 4.78
N ASP A 7 -0.46 8.77 5.78
CA ASP A 7 0.82 8.06 5.83
C ASP A 7 0.61 6.54 5.93
N ILE A 8 -0.41 6.08 6.67
CA ILE A 8 -0.81 4.66 6.73
C ILE A 8 -1.26 4.16 5.35
N ALA A 9 -2.14 4.90 4.68
CA ALA A 9 -2.65 4.53 3.35
C ALA A 9 -1.53 4.45 2.31
N GLU A 10 -0.62 5.43 2.30
CA GLU A 10 0.53 5.45 1.39
C GLU A 10 1.46 4.24 1.61
N ARG A 11 1.72 3.88 2.88
CA ARG A 11 2.53 2.70 3.22
C ARG A 11 1.87 1.40 2.79
N ALA A 12 0.59 1.24 3.08
CA ALA A 12 -0.17 0.07 2.66
C ALA A 12 -0.17 -0.07 1.13
N ALA A 13 -0.40 1.03 0.41
CA ALA A 13 -0.37 1.05 -1.05
C ALA A 13 1.04 0.72 -1.60
N ALA A 14 2.10 1.19 -0.96
CA ALA A 14 3.47 0.86 -1.32
C ALA A 14 3.78 -0.64 -1.13
N ASP A 15 3.27 -1.26 -0.06
CA ASP A 15 3.46 -2.69 0.19
C ASP A 15 2.82 -3.56 -0.90
N ILE A 16 1.56 -3.30 -1.26
CA ILE A 16 0.87 -4.04 -2.33
C ILE A 16 1.61 -3.89 -3.65
N LYS A 17 2.06 -2.68 -3.99
CA LYS A 17 2.84 -2.46 -5.21
C LYS A 17 4.14 -3.24 -5.21
N ARG A 18 4.83 -3.31 -4.07
CA ARG A 18 6.04 -4.13 -3.93
C ARG A 18 5.72 -5.60 -4.17
N ARG A 19 4.65 -6.13 -3.55
CA ARG A 19 4.19 -7.51 -3.77
C ARG A 19 3.84 -7.76 -5.25
N PHE A 20 3.18 -6.81 -5.89
CA PHE A 20 2.85 -6.86 -7.32
C PHE A 20 4.10 -6.98 -8.20
N LEU A 21 5.15 -6.22 -7.90
CA LEU A 21 6.42 -6.27 -8.62
C LEU A 21 7.18 -7.58 -8.35
N LEU A 22 7.16 -8.06 -7.10
CA LEU A 22 7.84 -9.30 -6.69
C LEU A 22 7.16 -10.56 -7.23
N ALA A 23 5.84 -10.56 -7.35
CA ALA A 23 5.07 -11.69 -7.86
C ALA A 23 5.23 -11.92 -9.37
N GLU A 24 6.06 -11.11 -10.06
CA GLU A 24 6.24 -11.08 -11.52
C GLU A 24 4.91 -11.13 -12.29
N CYS A 25 3.82 -10.63 -11.68
CA CYS A 25 2.51 -10.73 -12.29
C CYS A 25 2.50 -9.88 -13.55
N ARG A 26 2.35 -10.55 -14.70
CA ARG A 26 2.26 -9.86 -15.98
C ARG A 26 1.05 -8.92 -15.92
N LYS A 27 1.30 -7.61 -16.07
CA LYS A 27 0.26 -6.56 -16.08
C LYS A 27 -0.93 -6.90 -16.98
N THR A 28 -0.70 -7.65 -18.05
CA THR A 28 -1.73 -8.13 -18.98
C THR A 28 -2.63 -9.21 -18.39
N LYS A 29 -2.09 -10.12 -17.56
CA LYS A 29 -2.88 -11.17 -16.90
C LYS A 29 -3.81 -10.58 -15.85
N ILE A 30 -3.29 -9.71 -14.98
CA ILE A 30 -4.11 -9.03 -13.97
C ILE A 30 -5.13 -8.10 -14.61
N ALA A 31 -4.75 -7.39 -15.67
CA ALA A 31 -5.69 -6.58 -16.45
C ALA A 31 -6.86 -7.43 -16.98
N ALA A 32 -6.59 -8.65 -17.48
CA ALA A 32 -7.63 -9.56 -17.94
C ALA A 32 -8.49 -10.10 -16.78
N GLU A 33 -7.90 -10.46 -15.64
CA GLU A 33 -8.62 -10.95 -14.46
C GLU A 33 -9.55 -9.89 -13.85
N LEU A 34 -9.11 -8.62 -13.82
CA LEU A 34 -9.88 -7.50 -13.30
C LEU A 34 -10.77 -6.82 -14.36
N GLY A 35 -10.70 -7.24 -15.62
CA GLY A 35 -11.47 -6.62 -16.71
C GLY A 35 -11.08 -5.18 -17.02
N VAL A 36 -9.85 -4.76 -16.70
CA VAL A 36 -9.34 -3.40 -16.90
C VAL A 36 -8.26 -3.35 -17.99
N ASN A 37 -7.93 -2.17 -18.48
CA ASN A 37 -6.85 -2.00 -19.45
C ASN A 37 -5.47 -2.14 -18.76
N ARG A 38 -4.49 -2.74 -19.45
CA ARG A 38 -3.07 -2.77 -19.01
C ARG A 38 -2.55 -1.37 -18.64
N ALA A 39 -2.96 -0.33 -19.37
CA ALA A 39 -2.59 1.05 -19.07
C ALA A 39 -3.13 1.53 -17.71
N THR A 40 -4.33 1.07 -17.34
CA THR A 40 -4.94 1.33 -16.03
C THR A 40 -4.10 0.72 -14.91
N ILE A 41 -3.67 -0.54 -15.06
CA ILE A 41 -2.76 -1.19 -14.10
C ILE A 41 -1.44 -0.40 -13.95
N ALA A 42 -0.87 0.07 -15.07
CA ALA A 42 0.35 0.89 -15.01
C ALA A 42 0.13 2.21 -14.26
N ARG A 43 -1.03 2.85 -14.45
CA ARG A 43 -1.41 4.07 -13.72
C ARG A 43 -1.56 3.79 -12.22
N TRP A 44 -2.20 2.69 -11.83
CA TRP A 44 -2.36 2.32 -10.42
C TRP A 44 -1.02 2.12 -9.71
N LEU A 45 -0.06 1.45 -10.35
CA LEU A 45 1.29 1.28 -9.80
C LEU A 45 2.01 2.63 -9.60
N ASN A 46 1.78 3.61 -10.48
CA ASN A 46 2.37 4.94 -10.37
C ASN A 46 1.63 5.88 -9.40
N THR A 47 0.38 5.57 -9.02
CA THR A 47 -0.46 6.46 -8.21
C THR A 47 -0.15 6.30 -6.72
N LYS A 48 0.40 7.33 -6.06
CA LYS A 48 0.84 7.24 -4.65
C LYS A 48 -0.29 6.91 -3.67
N ASP A 49 -1.45 7.51 -3.87
CA ASP A 49 -2.65 7.39 -3.03
C ASP A 49 -3.81 6.90 -3.92
N PRO A 50 -3.94 5.57 -4.14
CA PRO A 50 -5.01 5.02 -4.96
C PRO A 50 -6.35 5.04 -4.22
N ASP A 51 -7.44 5.08 -4.98
CA ASP A 51 -8.78 4.89 -4.42
C ASP A 51 -8.90 3.52 -3.72
N LEU A 52 -9.79 3.43 -2.73
CA LEU A 52 -9.95 2.19 -1.94
C LEU A 52 -10.33 0.99 -2.80
N SER A 53 -11.17 1.18 -3.84
CA SER A 53 -11.51 0.12 -4.79
C SER A 53 -10.26 -0.42 -5.51
N VAL A 54 -9.40 0.47 -5.97
CA VAL A 54 -8.14 0.12 -6.63
C VAL A 54 -7.20 -0.62 -5.68
N PHE A 55 -7.14 -0.19 -4.42
CA PHE A 55 -6.37 -0.89 -3.40
C PHE A 55 -6.85 -2.34 -3.20
N LEU A 56 -8.16 -2.55 -3.07
CA LEU A 56 -8.75 -3.88 -2.91
C LEU A 56 -8.52 -4.77 -4.14
N ASP A 57 -8.69 -4.22 -5.34
CA ASP A 57 -8.45 -4.94 -6.58
C ASP A 57 -6.99 -5.38 -6.71
N MET A 58 -6.05 -4.49 -6.38
CA MET A 58 -4.62 -4.83 -6.38
C MET A 58 -4.27 -5.88 -5.31
N SER A 59 -4.83 -5.78 -4.10
CA SER A 59 -4.69 -6.79 -3.05
C SER A 59 -5.14 -8.17 -3.53
N ASN A 60 -6.34 -8.26 -4.11
CA ASN A 60 -6.87 -9.51 -4.64
C ASN A 60 -6.00 -10.08 -5.76
N ALA A 61 -5.52 -9.23 -6.67
CA ALA A 61 -4.70 -9.65 -7.80
C ALA A 61 -3.33 -10.22 -7.38
N VAL A 62 -2.78 -9.79 -6.23
CA VAL A 62 -1.53 -10.32 -5.68
C VAL A 62 -1.77 -11.40 -4.62
N GLY A 63 -3.03 -11.75 -4.33
CA GLY A 63 -3.40 -12.72 -3.31
C GLY A 63 -3.09 -12.28 -1.87
N ALA A 64 -3.03 -10.98 -1.60
CA ALA A 64 -2.81 -10.44 -0.26
C ALA A 64 -4.14 -10.04 0.39
N ASP A 65 -4.33 -10.36 1.68
CA ASP A 65 -5.47 -9.87 2.44
C ASP A 65 -5.32 -8.34 2.68
N PRO A 66 -6.26 -7.51 2.17
CA PRO A 66 -6.23 -6.06 2.40
C PRO A 66 -6.21 -5.68 3.89
N ILE A 67 -6.87 -6.45 4.75
CA ILE A 67 -6.95 -6.17 6.19
C ILE A 67 -5.59 -6.37 6.84
N GLU A 68 -4.88 -7.44 6.47
CA GLU A 68 -3.52 -7.70 6.98
C GLU A 68 -2.55 -6.60 6.56
N VAL A 69 -2.61 -6.16 5.30
CA VAL A 69 -1.75 -5.08 4.78
C VAL A 69 -2.00 -3.77 5.53
N LEU A 70 -3.27 -3.41 5.74
CA LEU A 70 -3.62 -2.21 6.50
C LEU A 70 -3.20 -2.32 7.96
N SER A 71 -3.40 -3.47 8.59
CA SER A 71 -3.01 -3.72 9.98
C SER A 71 -1.50 -3.60 10.17
N ALA A 72 -0.71 -4.13 9.22
CA ALA A 72 0.74 -3.98 9.20
C ALA A 72 1.15 -2.51 9.10
N ALA A 73 0.55 -1.75 8.17
CA ALA A 73 0.85 -0.33 7.99
C ALA A 73 0.49 0.51 9.23
N ILE A 74 -0.63 0.19 9.90
CA ILE A 74 -1.04 0.82 11.17
C ILE A 74 0.01 0.54 12.24
N ASN A 75 0.40 -0.72 12.43
CA ASN A 75 1.38 -1.11 13.45
C ASN A 75 2.75 -0.46 13.22
N GLU A 76 3.22 -0.41 11.97
CA GLU A 76 4.48 0.27 11.63
C GLU A 76 4.41 1.78 11.85
N SER A 77 3.26 2.41 11.62
CA SER A 77 3.09 3.84 11.93
C SER A 77 3.14 4.10 13.45
N ALA A 78 2.48 3.24 14.24
CA ALA A 78 2.49 3.31 15.69
C ALA A 78 3.88 3.04 16.32
N LEU A 79 4.71 2.21 15.67
CA LEU A 79 6.10 1.98 16.09
C LEU A 79 6.99 3.17 15.76
N ALA A 80 6.84 3.77 14.57
CA ALA A 80 7.59 4.95 14.16
C ALA A 80 7.34 6.15 15.10
N ASP A 81 6.10 6.34 15.57
CA ASP A 81 5.78 7.38 16.55
C ASP A 81 6.46 7.16 17.91
N LYS A 82 6.52 5.89 18.37
CA LYS A 82 7.21 5.53 19.63
C LYS A 82 8.73 5.72 19.53
N GLU A 83 9.30 5.46 18.36
CA GLU A 83 10.74 5.63 18.11
C GLU A 83 11.12 7.11 18.03
N ASN A 84 10.31 7.92 17.34
CA ASN A 84 10.50 9.38 17.28
C ASN A 84 10.32 10.03 18.67
N ALA A 85 9.37 9.55 19.47
CA ALA A 85 9.19 9.99 20.86
C ALA A 85 10.38 9.64 21.78
N ARG A 86 11.11 8.56 21.50
CA ARG A 86 12.34 8.18 22.23
C ARG A 86 13.56 8.97 21.79
N SER A 87 13.68 9.33 20.50
CA SER A 87 14.79 10.12 19.99
C SER A 87 14.72 11.60 20.40
N GLY A 88 13.51 12.14 20.63
CA GLY A 88 13.30 13.54 21.03
C GLY A 88 13.63 13.88 22.50
N ASN A 89 14.04 12.92 23.34
CA ASN A 89 14.28 13.15 24.77
C ASN A 89 15.76 13.15 25.18
N CYS A 90 16.70 13.25 24.23
CA CYS A 90 18.12 13.40 24.51
C CYS A 90 18.55 14.82 24.14
N GLY A 91 18.24 15.79 25.00
CA GLY A 91 18.57 17.20 24.76
C GLY A 91 17.86 18.18 25.68
N ARG A 92 18.02 18.04 26.99
CA ARG A 92 17.87 19.15 27.93
C ARG A 92 18.71 18.91 29.18
#